data_AF-A0A534AAK8-F1
#
_entry.id   AF-A0A534AAK8-F1
#
_cell.length_a   1.000
_cell.length_b   1.000
_cell.length_c   1.000
_cell.angle_alpha   90.00
_cell.angle_beta   90.00
_cell.angle_gamma   90.00
#
_symmetry.space_group_name_H-M   'P 1'
#
loop_
_entity.id
_entity.type
_entity.pdbx_description
1 polymer ?
#
loop_
_entity_poly.entity_id
_entity_poly.type
_entity_poly.pdbx_seq_one_letter_code
_entity_poly.pdbx_strand_id
1 'polypeptide(L)'
;VAHVRGEAAALRLPYALPAPMTRTAFRNFGVELREVPDGISFVYCCPLDQRRGVHLVMLNGDDPVSVIWLPGEMRDRGSFAREGWQGRIVPLGAGTLILLARGTLAFDRIEAQWRAAFPARV
;
A
#
# COMPACT_ATOMS: atom_id res chain seq x y z
N VAL A 1 -1.37 -20.59 -0.03
CA VAL A 1 -1.18 -20.32 -1.48
C VAL A 1 -2.46 -19.88 -2.22
N ALA A 2 -3.61 -19.74 -1.54
CA ALA A 2 -4.85 -19.23 -2.16
C ALA A 2 -4.90 -17.68 -2.25
N HIS A 3 -4.07 -16.97 -1.49
CA HIS A 3 -4.11 -15.51 -1.38
C HIS A 3 -3.63 -14.78 -2.64
N VAL A 4 -2.53 -15.24 -3.25
CA VAL A 4 -1.92 -14.63 -4.45
C VAL A 4 -2.81 -14.72 -5.70
N ARG A 5 -3.72 -15.70 -5.75
CA ARG A 5 -4.60 -15.90 -6.91
C ARG A 5 -5.71 -14.83 -6.99
N GLY A 6 -6.09 -14.23 -5.87
CA GLY A 6 -6.99 -13.07 -5.80
C GLY A 6 -6.28 -11.75 -6.09
N GLU A 7 -5.01 -11.61 -5.68
CA GLU A 7 -4.18 -10.41 -5.93
C GLU A 7 -3.97 -10.15 -7.43
N ALA A 8 -3.77 -11.20 -8.23
CA ALA A 8 -3.62 -11.08 -9.70
C ALA A 8 -4.91 -10.64 -10.43
N ALA A 9 -6.09 -10.85 -9.82
CA ALA A 9 -7.37 -10.36 -10.33
C ALA A 9 -7.65 -8.92 -9.87
N ALA A 10 -7.25 -8.59 -8.63
CA ALA A 10 -7.35 -7.23 -8.08
C ALA A 10 -6.50 -6.21 -8.86
N LEU A 11 -5.32 -6.62 -9.32
CA LEU A 11 -4.45 -5.82 -10.20
C LEU A 11 -5.09 -5.46 -11.56
N ARG A 12 -6.23 -6.07 -11.92
CA ARG A 12 -6.93 -5.85 -13.19
C ARG A 12 -8.24 -5.07 -13.05
N LEU A 13 -8.61 -4.59 -11.86
CA LEU A 13 -9.83 -3.80 -11.69
C LEU A 13 -9.57 -2.34 -12.13
N PRO A 14 -10.25 -1.84 -13.19
CA PRO A 14 -9.89 -0.59 -13.85
C PRO A 14 -10.49 0.67 -13.20
N TYR A 15 -10.97 0.61 -11.95
CA TYR A 15 -11.71 1.70 -11.33
C TYR A 15 -11.04 2.21 -10.06
N ALA A 16 -10.88 3.53 -9.98
CA ALA A 16 -10.51 4.20 -8.73
C ALA A 16 -11.51 3.83 -7.63
N LEU A 17 -11.02 3.37 -6.48
CA LEU A 17 -11.89 3.12 -5.35
C LEU A 17 -12.30 4.43 -4.68
N PRO A 18 -13.54 4.52 -4.16
CA PRO A 18 -13.99 5.69 -3.43
C PRO A 18 -13.15 5.94 -2.17
N ALA A 19 -12.68 7.18 -2.00
CA ALA A 19 -11.91 7.63 -0.82
C ALA A 19 -12.49 7.22 0.55
N PRO A 20 -13.83 7.15 0.77
CA PRO A 20 -14.39 6.69 2.05
C PRO A 20 -13.99 5.25 2.42
N MET A 21 -13.82 4.37 1.44
CA MET A 21 -13.42 2.97 1.69
C MET A 21 -11.97 2.90 2.16
N THR A 22 -11.06 3.66 1.53
CA THR A 22 -9.66 3.76 1.96
C THR A 22 -9.57 4.30 3.38
N ARG A 23 -10.27 5.39 3.70
CA ARG A 23 -10.29 5.94 5.09
C ARG A 23 -10.76 4.90 6.10
N THR A 24 -11.84 4.18 5.78
CA THR A 24 -12.38 3.15 6.66
C THR A 24 -11.38 2.01 6.90
N ALA A 25 -10.65 1.59 5.86
CA ALA A 25 -9.63 0.55 5.99
C ALA A 25 -8.52 0.95 6.98
N PHE A 26 -8.02 2.19 6.93
CA PHE A 26 -6.99 2.69 7.86
C PHE A 26 -7.55 2.96 9.26
N ARG A 27 -8.79 3.45 9.38
CA ARG A 27 -9.45 3.68 10.68
C ARG A 27 -9.65 2.40 11.48
N ASN A 28 -9.85 1.26 10.81
CA ASN A 28 -9.89 -0.05 11.47
C ASN A 28 -8.58 -0.41 12.20
N PHE A 29 -7.49 0.31 11.90
CA PHE A 29 -6.19 0.19 12.57
C PHE A 29 -5.84 1.42 13.42
N GLY A 30 -6.84 2.27 13.74
CA GLY A 30 -6.64 3.48 14.54
C GLY A 30 -5.88 4.60 13.82
N VAL A 31 -5.76 4.53 12.49
CA VAL A 31 -5.11 5.58 11.70
C VAL A 31 -6.16 6.46 11.04
N GLU A 32 -6.19 7.72 11.44
CA GLU A 32 -6.95 8.77 10.76
C GLU A 32 -6.05 9.45 9.72
N LEU A 33 -6.26 9.13 8.44
CA LEU A 33 -5.55 9.76 7.34
C LEU A 33 -5.94 11.24 7.24
N ARG A 34 -4.96 12.12 7.01
CA ARG A 34 -5.21 13.55 6.69
C ARG A 34 -5.94 13.67 5.35
N GLU A 35 -5.40 12.99 4.35
CA GLU A 35 -5.93 12.91 3.00
C GLU A 35 -5.83 11.48 2.46
N VAL A 36 -6.61 11.16 1.43
CA VAL A 36 -6.49 9.87 0.73
C VAL A 36 -5.66 10.12 -0.52
N PRO A 37 -4.54 9.42 -0.71
CA PRO A 37 -3.76 9.53 -1.94
C PRO A 37 -4.61 9.22 -3.19
N ASP A 38 -4.42 10.01 -4.24
CA ASP A 38 -5.08 9.78 -5.53
C ASP A 38 -4.58 8.50 -6.23
N GLY A 39 -5.37 8.01 -7.18
CA GLY A 39 -4.94 6.90 -8.05
C GLY A 39 -5.05 5.50 -7.42
N ILE A 40 -5.67 5.37 -6.26
CA ILE A 40 -5.97 4.08 -5.64
C ILE A 40 -7.08 3.37 -6.43
N SER A 41 -6.77 2.27 -7.10
CA SER A 41 -7.74 1.44 -7.84
C SER A 41 -8.25 0.22 -7.08
N PHE A 42 -7.60 -0.12 -5.97
CA PHE A 42 -7.98 -1.27 -5.17
C PHE A 42 -7.56 -1.09 -3.71
N VAL A 43 -8.38 -1.62 -2.79
CA VAL A 43 -8.23 -1.60 -1.34
C VAL A 43 -8.82 -2.91 -0.84
N TYR A 44 -8.01 -3.67 -0.13
CA TYR A 44 -8.43 -4.87 0.56
C TYR A 44 -7.74 -4.93 1.92
N CYS A 45 -8.54 -5.17 2.96
CA CYS A 45 -8.00 -5.54 4.26
C CYS A 45 -7.49 -6.98 4.16
N CYS A 46 -6.21 -7.11 3.91
CA CYS A 46 -5.57 -8.38 3.64
C CYS A 46 -5.35 -9.16 4.95
N PRO A 47 -5.85 -10.40 5.08
CA PRO A 47 -5.35 -11.33 6.09
C PRO A 47 -4.00 -11.89 5.61
N LEU A 48 -2.90 -11.20 5.95
CA LEU A 48 -1.55 -11.79 5.88
C LEU A 48 -1.36 -12.67 7.13
N ASP A 49 -1.88 -13.90 7.11
CA ASP A 49 -1.94 -14.81 8.27
C ASP A 49 -2.64 -14.16 9.50
N GLN A 50 -2.09 -14.31 10.71
CA GLN A 50 -2.59 -13.70 11.95
C GLN A 50 -2.45 -12.16 11.98
N ARG A 51 -1.85 -11.55 10.94
CA ARG A 51 -1.57 -10.12 10.87
C ARG A 51 -2.51 -9.45 9.87
N ARG A 52 -3.21 -8.43 10.34
CA ARG A 52 -4.13 -7.62 9.55
C ARG A 52 -3.37 -6.39 9.04
N GLY A 53 -3.40 -6.15 7.74
CA GLY A 53 -2.81 -4.96 7.11
C GLY A 53 -3.71 -4.41 6.01
N VAL A 54 -3.32 -3.26 5.45
CA VAL A 54 -4.03 -2.65 4.32
C VAL A 54 -3.24 -2.92 3.05
N HIS A 55 -3.81 -3.66 2.10
CA HIS A 55 -3.23 -3.86 0.76
C HIS A 55 -4.05 -3.03 -0.25
N LEU A 56 -3.36 -2.20 -1.01
CA LEU A 56 -3.92 -1.27 -1.97
C LEU A 56 -3.17 -1.43 -3.30
N VAL A 57 -3.78 -1.02 -4.40
CA VAL A 57 -3.09 -0.85 -5.69
C VAL A 57 -3.25 0.60 -6.12
N MET A 58 -2.15 1.23 -6.52
CA MET A 58 -2.13 2.56 -7.11
C MET A 58 -1.75 2.47 -8.58
N LEU A 59 -2.57 3.07 -9.45
CA LEU A 59 -2.31 3.10 -10.89
C LEU A 59 -1.16 4.07 -11.21
N ASN A 60 -0.25 3.63 -12.08
CA ASN A 60 0.83 4.47 -12.60
C ASN A 60 1.13 4.09 -14.05
N GLY A 61 0.32 4.61 -14.98
CA GLY A 61 0.38 4.18 -16.38
C GLY A 61 0.20 2.66 -16.49
N ASP A 62 1.09 2.02 -17.24
CA ASP A 62 1.08 0.56 -17.44
C ASP A 62 1.78 -0.25 -16.32
N ASP A 63 2.34 0.40 -15.30
CA ASP A 63 3.03 -0.25 -14.18
C ASP A 63 2.33 0.04 -12.84
N PRO A 64 1.28 -0.73 -12.49
CA PRO A 64 0.58 -0.56 -11.23
C PRO A 64 1.48 -0.89 -10.04
N VAL A 65 1.34 -0.13 -8.96
CA VAL A 65 2.10 -0.30 -7.73
C VAL A 65 1.21 -0.88 -6.64
N SER A 66 1.53 -2.07 -6.17
CA SER A 66 0.97 -2.62 -4.94
C SER A 66 1.57 -1.88 -3.74
N VAL A 67 0.69 -1.38 -2.88
CA VAL A 67 1.03 -0.67 -1.65
C VAL A 67 0.47 -1.44 -0.47
N ILE A 68 1.34 -1.91 0.42
CA ILE A 68 0.94 -2.69 1.59
C ILE A 68 1.39 -1.93 2.83
N TRP A 69 0.45 -1.61 3.73
CA TRP A 69 0.77 -1.04 5.02
C TRP A 69 0.53 -2.06 6.15
N LEU A 70 1.58 -2.29 6.94
CA LEU A 70 1.62 -3.25 8.03
C LEU A 70 1.64 -2.50 9.38
N PRO A 71 0.51 -2.46 10.12
CA PRO A 71 0.45 -1.82 11.44
C PRO A 71 1.30 -2.57 12.47
N GLY A 72 1.94 -1.83 13.38
CA GLY A 72 2.68 -2.40 14.52
C GLY A 72 4.00 -3.09 14.16
N GLU A 73 4.32 -3.22 12.87
CA GLU A 73 5.57 -3.77 12.40
C GLU A 73 6.45 -2.65 11.86
N MET A 74 7.56 -2.39 12.54
CA MET A 74 8.56 -1.40 12.12
C MET A 74 9.74 -2.12 11.50
N ARG A 75 10.03 -1.82 10.24
CA ARG A 75 11.23 -2.30 9.52
C ARG A 75 12.06 -1.12 9.08
N ASP A 76 13.37 -1.31 8.98
CA ASP A 76 14.27 -0.30 8.45
C ASP A 76 13.97 -0.01 6.96
N ARG A 77 14.26 1.23 6.55
CA ARG A 77 14.15 1.62 5.15
C ARG A 77 15.06 0.74 4.31
N GLY A 78 14.55 0.23 3.20
CA GLY A 78 15.35 -0.58 2.28
C GLY A 78 14.67 -0.81 0.94
N SER A 79 15.40 -1.44 0.04
CA SER A 79 14.89 -1.89 -1.25
C SER A 79 15.27 -3.36 -1.45
N PHE A 80 14.45 -4.09 -2.18
CA PHE A 80 14.72 -5.48 -2.54
C PHE A 80 14.23 -5.77 -3.95
N ALA A 81 14.78 -6.81 -4.57
CA ALA A 81 14.30 -7.32 -5.84
C ALA A 81 14.06 -8.83 -5.72
N ARG A 82 12.93 -9.31 -6.21
CA ARG A 82 12.59 -10.74 -6.18
C ARG A 82 11.74 -11.12 -7.38
N GLU A 83 12.16 -12.13 -8.14
CA GLU A 83 11.35 -12.73 -9.21
C GLU A 83 10.80 -11.70 -10.23
N GLY A 84 11.61 -10.68 -10.55
CA GLY A 84 11.22 -9.61 -11.48
C GLY A 84 10.27 -8.56 -10.89
N TRP A 85 10.11 -8.53 -9.56
CA TRP A 85 9.48 -7.45 -8.81
C TRP A 85 10.52 -6.63 -8.07
N GLN A 86 10.28 -5.32 -8.03
CA GLN A 86 11.02 -4.36 -7.24
C GLN A 86 10.20 -3.98 -6.02
N GLY A 87 10.85 -4.00 -4.86
CA GLY A 87 10.26 -3.73 -3.57
C GLY A 87 10.95 -2.58 -2.85
N ARG A 88 10.18 -1.75 -2.14
CA ARG A 88 10.71 -0.74 -1.23
C ARG A 88 10.00 -0.83 0.12
N ILE A 89 10.79 -0.79 1.19
CA ILE A 89 10.35 -0.77 2.58
C ILE A 89 10.52 0.65 3.12
N VAL A 90 9.45 1.19 3.69
CA VAL A 90 9.40 2.56 4.18
C VAL A 90 8.75 2.60 5.57
N PRO A 91 9.48 3.02 6.62
CA PRO A 91 8.89 3.35 7.91
C PRO A 91 7.81 4.44 7.75
N LEU A 92 6.58 4.15 8.19
CA LEU A 92 5.45 5.08 8.05
C LEU A 92 4.46 4.98 9.23
N GLY A 93 4.36 6.06 10.01
CA GLY A 93 3.51 6.11 11.20
C GLY A 93 3.94 5.10 12.27
N ALA A 94 2.99 4.30 12.73
CA ALA A 94 3.20 3.20 13.68
C ALA A 94 3.43 1.84 12.97
N GLY A 95 3.84 1.85 11.70
CA GLY A 95 4.01 0.63 10.91
C GLY A 95 4.99 0.79 9.75
N THR A 96 4.90 -0.13 8.81
CA THR A 96 5.76 -0.18 7.62
C THR A 96 4.91 -0.16 6.36
N LEU A 97 5.26 0.72 5.43
CA LEU A 97 4.74 0.73 4.07
C LEU A 97 5.69 -0.06 3.16
N ILE A 98 5.14 -0.95 2.36
CA ILE A 98 5.84 -1.72 1.35
C ILE A 98 5.27 -1.34 -0.01
N LEU A 99 6.14 -0.92 -0.93
CA LEU A 99 5.81 -0.68 -2.33
C LEU A 99 6.33 -1.85 -3.16
N LEU A 100 5.52 -2.37 -4.08
CA LEU A 100 5.87 -3.48 -4.95
C LEU A 100 5.37 -3.22 -6.37
N ALA A 101 6.26 -3.28 -7.36
CA ALA A 101 5.91 -3.08 -8.78
C ALA A 101 6.96 -3.74 -9.70
N ARG A 102 6.77 -3.67 -11.03
CA ARG A 102 7.77 -4.18 -11.98
C ARG A 102 8.94 -3.19 -12.14
N GLY A 103 8.66 -1.90 -12.08
CA GLY A 103 9.65 -0.82 -12.04
C GLY A 103 9.58 0.00 -10.75
N THR A 104 10.55 0.90 -10.56
CA THR A 104 10.65 1.75 -9.35
C THR A 104 10.29 3.21 -9.61
N LEU A 105 9.94 3.59 -10.85
CA LEU A 105 9.79 4.99 -11.26
C LEU A 105 8.76 5.76 -10.43
N ALA A 106 7.70 5.10 -9.99
CA ALA A 106 6.65 5.74 -9.19
C ALA A 106 6.91 5.78 -7.68
N PHE A 107 7.95 5.10 -7.19
CA PHE A 107 8.11 4.85 -5.76
C PHE A 107 8.30 6.13 -4.95
N ASP A 108 9.10 7.07 -5.45
CA ASP A 108 9.36 8.33 -4.73
C ASP A 108 8.08 9.18 -4.61
N ARG A 109 7.31 9.28 -5.70
CA ARG A 109 6.03 10.02 -5.72
C ARG A 109 5.01 9.37 -4.77
N ILE A 110 4.82 8.06 -4.88
CA ILE A 110 3.86 7.33 -4.04
C ILE A 110 4.26 7.39 -2.58
N GLU A 111 5.55 7.23 -2.26
CA GLU A 111 6.05 7.38 -0.91
C GLU A 111 5.73 8.78 -0.35
N ALA A 112 5.99 9.84 -1.13
CA ALA A 112 5.70 11.21 -0.71
C ALA A 112 4.20 11.44 -0.43
N GLN A 113 3.31 10.92 -1.30
CA GLN A 113 1.86 10.97 -1.10
C GLN A 113 1.43 10.28 0.21
N TRP A 114 1.96 9.09 0.49
CA TRP A 114 1.63 8.37 1.72
C TRP A 114 2.20 9.04 2.97
N ARG A 115 3.37 9.67 2.89
CA ARG A 115 3.93 10.47 3.98
C ARG A 115 3.06 11.70 4.29
N ALA A 116 2.54 12.38 3.28
CA ALA A 116 1.63 13.52 3.47
C ALA A 116 0.28 13.07 4.06
N ALA A 117 -0.23 11.92 3.62
CA ALA A 117 -1.49 11.35 4.08
C ALA A 117 -1.47 10.91 5.55
N PHE A 118 -0.34 10.46 6.07
CA PHE A 118 -0.23 10.03 7.46
C PHE A 118 -0.11 11.22 8.42
N PRO A 119 -0.71 11.13 9.63
CA PRO A 119 -0.44 12.10 10.68
C PRO A 119 1.05 12.07 11.05
N ALA A 120 1.60 13.23 11.39
CA ALA A 120 2.94 13.30 11.98
C ALA A 120 2.97 12.45 13.26
N ARG A 121 4.09 11.76 13.51
CA ARG A 121 4.31 11.12 14.81
C ARG A 121 4.20 12.21 15.89
N VAL A 122 3.24 12.04 16.79
CA VAL A 122 3.21 12.75 18.08
C VAL A 122 4.17 12.05 19.01
#